data_AF-A0A8J4A0Q8-F1
#
_entry.id   AF-A0A8J4A0Q8-F1
#
_cell.length_a   1.000
_cell.length_b   1.000
_cell.length_c   1.000
_cell.angle_alpha   90.00
_cell.angle_beta   90.00
_cell.angle_gamma   90.00
#
_symmetry.space_group_name_H-M   'P 1'
#
loop_
_entity.id
_entity.type
_entity.pdbx_description
1 polymer ?
#
loop_
_entity_poly.entity_id
_entity_poly.type
_entity_poly.pdbx_seq_one_letter_code
_entity_poly.pdbx_strand_id
1 'polypeptide(L)'
;MARWQAALARAGVTLDDRSLTSQALDFHATVEWVDNDGSFGEAFGYGTMSAQEQSAVADAGSALVLDLPVYLDAAAPALAALIGALGDAGALGVRLEQSKLGWSVAHWIRVLHSGDPWMLYRCAVVTLRDGDGSRSCGMHAFGLPDAQIQAPPSDADELLGPLNVYQLAEDPVLVSGDTFAPDAQTPRRRLERWPDDGYPPGHPCHNPFGVWRLGAEGGTADPRSDLRPVFIPALVAVLTAAEQNAGRPLRRDEVENLTDRGACIMMTHDDAKKLERSRGYADLEPELAWRQWQVVREPPA
;
A
#
# COMPACT_ATOMS: atom_id res chain seq x y z
N MET A 1 12.56 23.85 13.08
CA MET A 1 11.53 24.38 12.16
C MET A 1 11.95 25.61 11.35
N ALA A 2 12.24 26.78 11.95
CA ALA A 2 12.48 28.04 11.21
C ALA A 2 13.54 27.97 10.07
N ARG A 3 14.62 27.21 10.28
CA ARG A 3 15.65 26.97 9.24
C ARG A 3 15.09 26.23 8.02
N TRP A 4 14.23 25.24 8.23
CA TRP A 4 13.58 24.48 7.15
C TRP A 4 12.58 25.36 6.40
N GLN A 5 11.77 26.15 7.11
CA GLN A 5 10.83 27.10 6.49
C GLN A 5 11.54 28.07 5.56
N ALA A 6 12.63 28.69 6.02
CA ALA A 6 13.42 29.62 5.21
C ALA A 6 14.09 28.94 4.00
N ALA A 7 14.48 27.67 4.11
CA ALA A 7 15.08 26.92 3.01
C ALA A 7 14.05 26.50 1.97
N LEU A 8 12.94 25.90 2.41
CA LEU A 8 11.84 25.47 1.55
C LEU A 8 11.20 26.65 0.82
N ALA A 9 11.07 27.81 1.47
CA ALA A 9 10.53 29.02 0.83
C ALA A 9 11.34 29.44 -0.40
N ARG A 10 12.67 29.21 -0.43
CA ARG A 10 13.50 29.47 -1.62
C ARG A 10 13.22 28.53 -2.78
N ALA A 11 12.73 27.33 -2.49
CA ALA A 11 12.26 26.35 -3.47
C ALA A 11 10.77 26.53 -3.82
N GLY A 12 10.12 27.60 -3.35
CA GLY A 12 8.69 27.83 -3.56
C GLY A 12 7.79 26.85 -2.79
N VAL A 13 8.31 26.24 -1.73
CA VAL A 13 7.57 25.35 -0.83
C VAL A 13 7.32 26.09 0.49
N THR A 14 6.05 26.23 0.85
CA THR A 14 5.61 26.82 2.11
C THR A 14 5.42 25.71 3.13
N LEU A 15 6.11 25.82 4.27
CA LEU A 15 6.00 24.91 5.41
C LEU A 15 5.44 25.68 6.61
N ASP A 16 4.25 25.28 7.03
CA ASP A 16 3.59 25.78 8.23
C ASP A 16 3.53 24.67 9.29
N ASP A 17 3.01 24.97 10.48
CA ASP A 17 3.00 24.03 11.63
C ASP A 17 2.25 22.70 11.36
N ARG A 18 1.38 22.67 10.35
CA ARG A 18 0.52 21.51 10.05
C ARG A 18 0.47 21.13 8.57
N SER A 19 1.12 21.89 7.70
CA SER A 19 0.94 21.70 6.26
C SER A 19 2.16 22.11 5.46
N LEU A 20 2.38 21.40 4.36
CA LEU A 20 3.35 21.74 3.33
C LEU A 20 2.59 21.93 2.01
N THR A 21 2.81 23.08 1.38
CA THR A 21 2.14 23.47 0.14
C THR A 21 3.13 24.08 -0.85
N SER A 22 2.87 23.96 -2.13
CA SER A 22 3.67 24.59 -3.18
C SER A 22 2.80 24.76 -4.42
N GLN A 23 3.05 25.82 -5.22
CA GLN A 23 2.39 25.95 -6.52
C GLN A 23 2.83 24.88 -7.53
N ALA A 24 3.99 24.26 -7.29
CA ALA A 24 4.52 23.17 -8.11
C ALA A 24 4.00 21.79 -7.68
N LEU A 25 3.37 21.69 -6.51
CA LEU A 25 2.69 20.48 -6.05
C LEU A 25 1.20 20.63 -6.34
N ASP A 26 0.61 19.63 -6.96
CA ASP A 26 -0.82 19.52 -7.21
C ASP A 26 -1.61 18.97 -6.00
N PHE A 27 -0.94 18.82 -4.85
CA PHE A 27 -1.51 18.33 -3.61
C PHE A 27 -1.07 19.13 -2.38
N HIS A 28 -1.86 19.00 -1.31
CA HIS A 28 -1.57 19.53 0.01
C HIS A 28 -1.12 18.38 0.90
N ALA A 29 0.06 18.51 1.52
CA ALA A 29 0.56 17.55 2.49
C ALA A 29 0.25 18.02 3.91
N THR A 30 -0.19 17.11 4.78
CA THR A 30 -0.19 17.41 6.23
C THR A 30 1.19 17.09 6.80
N VAL A 31 1.57 17.83 7.85
CA VAL A 31 2.93 17.79 8.40
C VAL A 31 2.87 17.63 9.90
N GLU A 32 3.73 16.75 10.41
CA GLU A 32 4.10 16.68 11.81
C GLU A 32 5.61 16.88 11.95
N TRP A 33 6.01 17.78 12.84
CA TRP A 33 7.40 17.96 13.23
C TRP A 33 7.74 16.99 14.36
N VAL A 34 8.78 16.19 14.18
CA VAL A 34 9.22 15.21 15.17
C VAL A 34 10.65 15.54 15.59
N ASP A 35 10.84 15.80 16.87
CA ASP A 35 12.19 15.96 17.43
C ASP A 35 12.85 14.58 17.59
N ASN A 36 14.16 14.52 17.41
CA ASN A 36 14.88 13.26 17.54
C ASN A 36 14.85 12.75 19.00
N ASP A 37 14.26 11.57 19.18
CA ASP A 37 14.15 10.85 20.45
C ASP A 37 15.20 9.74 20.60
N GLY A 38 16.14 9.65 19.64
CA GLY A 38 17.17 8.62 19.55
C GLY A 38 16.81 7.45 18.62
N SER A 39 15.57 7.37 18.11
CA SER A 39 15.10 6.25 17.29
C SER A 39 15.43 6.37 15.80
N PHE A 40 15.83 7.55 15.31
CA PHE A 40 15.95 7.80 13.87
C PHE A 40 16.96 6.89 13.16
N GLY A 41 18.09 6.59 13.80
CA GLY A 41 19.07 5.66 13.21
C GLY A 41 18.49 4.27 13.02
N GLU A 42 17.85 3.71 14.05
CA GLU A 42 17.21 2.39 14.00
C GLU A 42 16.07 2.36 12.97
N ALA A 43 15.30 3.44 12.87
CA ALA A 43 14.21 3.60 11.92
C ALA A 43 14.63 3.41 10.45
N PHE A 44 15.90 3.64 10.10
CA PHE A 44 16.48 3.45 8.76
C PHE A 44 17.37 2.19 8.67
N GLY A 45 17.38 1.35 9.71
CA GLY A 45 18.30 0.20 9.84
C GLY A 45 17.95 -1.05 9.03
N TYR A 46 16.84 -1.06 8.28
CA TYR A 46 16.38 -2.22 7.51
C TYR A 46 17.17 -2.46 6.19
N GLY A 47 18.48 -2.21 6.20
CA GLY A 47 19.39 -2.58 5.11
C GLY A 47 19.34 -1.72 3.85
N THR A 48 18.71 -0.55 3.92
CA THR A 48 18.49 0.36 2.78
C THR A 48 19.47 1.54 2.75
N MET A 49 19.98 1.96 3.92
CA MET A 49 21.08 2.91 4.04
C MET A 49 22.39 2.23 4.45
N SER A 50 23.52 2.82 4.06
CA SER A 50 24.83 2.46 4.59
C SER A 50 24.98 2.82 6.08
N ALA A 51 25.91 2.19 6.79
CA ALA A 51 26.18 2.50 8.20
C ALA A 51 26.54 3.98 8.44
N GLN A 52 27.22 4.62 7.47
CA GLN A 52 27.55 6.04 7.54
C GLN A 52 26.31 6.92 7.40
N GLU A 53 25.45 6.62 6.43
CA GLU A 53 24.18 7.34 6.24
C GLU A 53 23.28 7.16 7.46
N GLN A 54 23.18 5.94 7.99
CA GLN A 54 22.41 5.64 9.19
C GLN A 54 22.91 6.42 10.42
N SER A 55 24.24 6.50 10.63
CA SER A 55 24.80 7.32 11.70
C SER A 55 24.48 8.80 11.53
N ALA A 56 24.54 9.33 10.30
CA ALA A 56 24.18 10.72 10.05
C ALA A 56 22.70 10.99 10.34
N VAL A 57 21.80 10.06 9.99
CA VAL A 57 20.37 10.13 10.34
C VAL A 57 20.16 10.04 11.86
N ALA A 58 20.91 9.19 12.57
CA ALA A 58 20.84 9.09 14.02
C ALA A 58 21.21 10.40 14.72
N ASP A 59 22.12 11.18 14.15
CA ASP A 59 22.57 12.48 14.67
C ASP A 59 21.68 13.66 14.23
N ALA A 60 20.68 13.43 13.36
CA ALA A 60 19.79 14.49 12.89
C ALA A 60 18.95 15.05 14.04
N GLY A 61 18.76 16.36 14.13
CA GLY A 61 18.01 16.95 15.26
C GLY A 61 16.49 16.73 15.22
N SER A 62 15.93 16.45 14.04
CA SER A 62 14.49 16.42 13.81
C SER A 62 14.14 15.78 12.47
N ALA A 63 12.89 15.34 12.31
CA ALA A 63 12.30 14.86 11.07
C ALA A 63 10.96 15.56 10.78
N LEU A 64 10.52 15.45 9.53
CA LEU A 64 9.15 15.76 9.12
C LEU A 64 8.45 14.45 8.77
N VAL A 65 7.28 14.22 9.37
CA VAL A 65 6.35 13.19 8.90
C VAL A 65 5.35 13.87 8.00
N LEU A 66 5.22 13.35 6.78
CA LEU A 66 4.35 13.90 5.74
C LEU A 66 3.28 12.88 5.40
N ASP A 67 2.02 13.28 5.49
CA ASP A 67 0.90 12.52 4.92
C ASP A 67 0.49 13.17 3.60
N LEU A 68 0.54 12.37 2.54
CA LEU A 68 0.40 12.81 1.15
C LEU A 68 -0.86 12.17 0.54
N PRO A 69 -1.78 12.95 -0.04
CA PRO A 69 -3.00 12.41 -0.64
C PRO A 69 -2.75 11.89 -2.08
N VAL A 70 -1.59 11.30 -2.33
CA VAL A 70 -1.16 10.83 -3.66
C VAL A 70 -0.45 9.49 -3.57
N TYR A 71 -0.51 8.73 -4.66
CA TYR A 71 0.25 7.50 -4.85
C TYR A 71 1.61 7.79 -5.52
N LEU A 72 2.63 7.00 -5.17
CA LEU A 72 4.02 7.24 -5.56
C LEU A 72 4.23 7.30 -7.08
N ASP A 73 3.59 6.41 -7.81
CA ASP A 73 3.67 6.30 -9.27
C ASP A 73 2.91 7.44 -9.97
N ALA A 74 1.73 7.79 -9.47
CA ALA A 74 0.90 8.85 -10.02
C ALA A 74 1.53 10.25 -9.87
N ALA A 75 2.32 10.47 -8.81
CA ALA A 75 2.91 11.77 -8.48
C ALA A 75 4.45 11.79 -8.55
N ALA A 76 5.08 10.84 -9.24
CA ALA A 76 6.54 10.67 -9.20
C ALA A 76 7.36 11.95 -9.47
N PRO A 77 7.05 12.78 -10.50
CA PRO A 77 7.78 14.04 -10.72
C PRO A 77 7.61 15.06 -9.59
N ALA A 78 6.39 15.20 -9.07
CA ALA A 78 6.09 16.12 -7.96
C ALA A 78 6.79 15.69 -6.67
N LEU A 79 6.80 14.37 -6.39
CA LEU A 79 7.52 13.79 -5.26
C LEU A 79 9.04 13.96 -5.39
N ALA A 80 9.60 13.79 -6.59
CA ALA A 80 11.03 14.01 -6.81
C ALA A 80 11.42 15.47 -6.54
N ALA A 81 10.59 16.42 -6.98
CA ALA A 81 10.79 17.85 -6.71
C ALA A 81 10.67 18.16 -5.20
N LEU A 82 9.67 17.62 -4.52
CA LEU A 82 9.49 17.77 -3.07
C LEU A 82 10.69 17.20 -2.30
N ILE A 83 11.09 15.96 -2.59
CA ILE A 83 12.24 15.31 -1.94
C ILE A 83 13.53 16.08 -2.21
N GLY A 84 13.71 16.63 -3.42
CA GLY A 84 14.82 17.53 -3.74
C GLY A 84 14.83 18.78 -2.88
N ALA A 85 13.68 19.48 -2.77
CA ALA A 85 13.56 20.68 -1.94
C ALA A 85 13.81 20.38 -0.45
N LEU A 86 13.35 19.24 0.06
CA LEU A 86 13.62 18.77 1.42
C LEU A 86 15.12 18.48 1.60
N GLY A 87 15.77 17.86 0.60
CA GLY A 87 17.21 17.64 0.54
C GLY A 87 18.01 18.94 0.65
N ASP A 88 17.67 19.94 -0.16
CA ASP A 88 18.28 21.27 -0.14
C ASP A 88 18.06 21.99 1.21
N ALA A 89 16.98 21.68 1.91
CA ALA A 89 16.71 22.17 3.26
C ALA A 89 17.50 21.43 4.36
N GLY A 90 18.08 20.27 4.05
CA GLY A 90 18.94 19.48 4.94
C GLY A 90 18.41 18.09 5.30
N ALA A 91 17.38 17.59 4.61
CA ALA A 91 16.94 16.20 4.78
C ALA A 91 18.05 15.23 4.34
N LEU A 92 18.28 14.19 5.15
CA LEU A 92 19.32 13.19 4.91
C LEU A 92 18.77 11.94 4.20
N GLY A 93 17.52 11.59 4.48
CA GLY A 93 16.85 10.43 3.92
C GLY A 93 15.33 10.57 4.00
N VAL A 94 14.64 9.70 3.28
CA VAL A 94 13.18 9.60 3.26
C VAL A 94 12.81 8.15 3.55
N ARG A 95 11.94 7.95 4.53
CA ARG A 95 11.36 6.65 4.89
C ARG A 95 9.90 6.59 4.47
N LEU A 96 9.48 5.45 3.94
CA LEU A 96 8.08 5.14 3.74
C LEU A 96 7.55 4.37 4.95
N GLU A 97 6.55 4.93 5.62
CA GLU A 97 5.93 4.28 6.78
C GLU A 97 5.16 3.01 6.38
N GLN A 98 4.71 2.92 5.12
CA GLN A 98 3.97 1.81 4.53
C GLN A 98 4.79 0.51 4.43
N SER A 99 6.12 0.61 4.29
CA SER A 99 7.01 -0.56 4.16
C SER A 99 8.21 -0.54 5.12
N LYS A 100 8.38 0.57 5.87
CA LYS A 100 9.53 0.86 6.74
C LYS A 100 10.88 0.95 6.02
N LEU A 101 10.90 0.94 4.68
CA LEU A 101 12.10 1.14 3.89
C LEU A 101 12.49 2.63 3.87
N GLY A 102 13.79 2.91 4.02
CA GLY A 102 14.30 4.27 4.07
C GLY A 102 15.59 4.44 3.27
N TRP A 103 15.60 5.37 2.33
CA TRP A 103 16.75 5.59 1.45
C TRP A 103 17.24 7.03 1.56
N SER A 104 18.50 7.28 1.16
CA SER A 104 18.99 8.65 1.05
C SER A 104 18.19 9.44 0.01
N VAL A 105 18.14 10.76 0.22
CA VAL A 105 17.45 11.70 -0.70
C VAL A 105 17.90 11.49 -2.15
N ALA A 106 19.21 11.35 -2.38
CA ALA A 106 19.76 11.14 -3.72
C ALA A 106 19.28 9.82 -4.35
N HIS A 107 19.13 8.76 -3.56
CA HIS A 107 18.59 7.49 -4.06
C HIS A 107 17.14 7.64 -4.52
N TRP A 108 16.29 8.26 -3.69
CA TRP A 108 14.88 8.50 -4.01
C TRP A 108 14.70 9.32 -5.29
N ILE A 109 15.43 10.43 -5.41
CA ILE A 109 15.40 11.27 -6.61
C ILE A 109 15.78 10.45 -7.84
N ARG A 110 16.84 9.63 -7.77
CA ARG A 110 17.26 8.78 -8.89
C ARG A 110 16.18 7.76 -9.28
N VAL A 111 15.55 7.11 -8.30
CA VAL A 111 14.48 6.12 -8.56
C VAL A 111 13.26 6.77 -9.19
N LEU A 112 12.79 7.90 -8.66
CA LEU A 112 11.60 8.58 -9.18
C LEU A 112 11.81 9.11 -10.61
N HIS A 113 13.04 9.48 -10.97
CA HIS A 113 13.37 9.90 -12.34
C HIS A 113 13.65 8.75 -13.31
N SER A 114 13.87 7.52 -12.84
CA SER A 114 14.25 6.42 -13.74
C SER A 114 13.10 5.97 -14.63
N GLY A 115 11.86 6.12 -14.15
CA GLY A 115 10.67 5.55 -14.80
C GLY A 115 10.67 4.02 -14.85
N ASP A 116 11.56 3.36 -14.11
CA ASP A 116 11.68 1.89 -14.05
C ASP A 116 10.82 1.33 -12.91
N PRO A 117 9.73 0.59 -13.23
CA PRO A 117 8.86 -0.03 -12.23
C PRO A 117 9.61 -0.96 -11.27
N TRP A 118 10.67 -1.65 -11.71
CA TRP A 118 11.45 -2.52 -10.84
C TRP A 118 12.25 -1.73 -9.81
N MET A 119 12.86 -0.61 -10.21
CA MET A 119 13.57 0.26 -9.27
C MET A 119 12.61 0.87 -8.26
N LEU A 120 11.43 1.31 -8.71
CA LEU A 120 10.43 1.91 -7.84
C LEU A 120 9.85 0.88 -6.86
N TYR A 121 9.51 -0.31 -7.34
CA TYR A 121 9.09 -1.44 -6.51
C TYR A 121 10.11 -1.78 -5.42
N ARG A 122 11.39 -1.98 -5.79
CA ARG A 122 12.45 -2.32 -4.81
C ARG A 122 12.73 -1.20 -3.81
N CYS A 123 12.42 0.04 -4.17
CA CYS A 123 12.59 1.18 -3.28
C CYS A 123 11.44 1.27 -2.26
N ALA A 124 10.22 0.88 -2.64
CA ALA A 124 9.03 1.08 -1.84
C ALA A 124 8.47 -0.17 -1.16
N VAL A 125 8.80 -1.37 -1.62
CA VAL A 125 8.15 -2.62 -1.19
C VAL A 125 9.17 -3.59 -0.62
N VAL A 126 8.85 -4.18 0.54
CA VAL A 126 9.67 -5.20 1.19
C VAL A 126 8.99 -6.56 1.13
N THR A 127 9.77 -7.63 0.95
CA THR A 127 9.28 -9.00 1.13
C THR A 127 9.55 -9.45 2.57
N LEU A 128 8.47 -9.73 3.30
CA LEU A 128 8.48 -10.26 4.65
C LEU A 128 8.32 -11.78 4.60
N ARG A 129 9.04 -12.48 5.47
CA ARG A 129 8.91 -13.94 5.66
C ARG A 129 8.13 -14.19 6.95
N ASP A 130 7.14 -15.07 6.87
CA ASP A 130 6.33 -15.48 8.02
C ASP A 130 6.11 -17.00 7.98
N GLY A 131 6.80 -17.72 8.87
CA GLY A 131 6.82 -19.18 8.87
C GLY A 131 7.24 -19.76 7.52
N ASP A 132 6.35 -20.56 6.93
CA ASP A 132 6.53 -21.21 5.61
C ASP A 132 6.00 -20.34 4.44
N GLY A 133 5.64 -19.09 4.71
CA GLY A 133 5.10 -18.15 3.73
C GLY A 133 5.96 -16.90 3.55
N SER A 134 5.75 -16.22 2.42
CA SER A 134 6.30 -14.90 2.14
C SER A 134 5.20 -13.97 1.66
N ARG A 135 5.32 -12.70 2.02
CA ARG A 135 4.40 -11.65 1.59
C ARG A 135 5.14 -10.38 1.24
N SER A 136 4.60 -9.58 0.33
CA SER A 136 5.03 -8.19 0.18
C SER A 136 4.36 -7.29 1.20
N CYS A 137 4.99 -6.15 1.45
CA CYS A 137 4.47 -5.06 2.26
C CYS A 137 4.89 -3.72 1.65
N GLY A 138 3.91 -2.88 1.30
CA GLY A 138 4.14 -1.52 0.81
C GLY A 138 3.47 -1.20 -0.52
N MET A 139 2.80 -2.17 -1.16
CA MET A 139 2.10 -1.92 -2.43
C MET A 139 1.00 -0.86 -2.32
N HIS A 140 0.46 -0.60 -1.13
CA HIS A 140 -0.52 0.47 -0.91
C HIS A 140 0.04 1.88 -1.09
N ALA A 141 1.37 2.06 -1.11
CA ALA A 141 1.96 3.32 -1.54
C ALA A 141 1.68 3.65 -3.03
N PHE A 142 1.23 2.66 -3.81
CA PHE A 142 0.80 2.76 -5.21
C PHE A 142 -0.71 2.58 -5.38
N GLY A 143 -1.49 2.52 -4.29
CA GLY A 143 -2.92 2.21 -4.38
C GLY A 143 -3.19 0.78 -4.89
N LEU A 144 -2.32 -0.16 -4.54
CA LEU A 144 -2.33 -1.55 -5.02
C LEU A 144 -2.29 -2.56 -3.85
N PRO A 145 -2.89 -3.75 -4.01
CA PRO A 145 -2.77 -4.82 -3.03
C PRO A 145 -1.36 -5.42 -3.02
N ASP A 146 -0.94 -5.89 -1.85
CA ASP A 146 0.24 -6.72 -1.69
C ASP A 146 0.02 -8.13 -2.26
N ALA A 147 1.04 -8.97 -2.25
CA ALA A 147 0.96 -10.37 -2.66
C ALA A 147 1.49 -11.29 -1.56
N GLN A 148 0.95 -12.51 -1.47
CA GLN A 148 1.34 -13.53 -0.50
C GLN A 148 1.34 -14.91 -1.13
N ILE A 149 2.32 -15.72 -0.74
CA ILE A 149 2.44 -17.12 -1.16
C ILE A 149 2.99 -17.99 -0.03
N GLN A 150 2.48 -19.23 0.06
CA GLN A 150 3.08 -20.29 0.86
C GLN A 150 3.96 -21.15 -0.06
N ALA A 151 5.25 -20.85 -0.07
CA ALA A 151 6.25 -21.52 -0.90
C ALA A 151 7.66 -21.30 -0.29
N PRO A 152 8.65 -22.15 -0.64
CA PRO A 152 10.04 -21.90 -0.27
C PRO A 152 10.51 -20.50 -0.69
N PRO A 153 11.45 -19.88 0.05
CA PRO A 153 11.88 -18.51 -0.23
C PRO A 153 12.35 -18.23 -1.67
N SER A 154 13.02 -19.19 -2.32
CA SER A 154 13.44 -19.06 -3.72
C SER A 154 12.25 -18.83 -4.65
N ASP A 155 11.22 -19.64 -4.48
CA ASP A 155 10.03 -19.65 -5.35
C ASP A 155 9.16 -18.43 -5.06
N ALA A 156 9.12 -17.99 -3.80
CA ALA A 156 8.43 -16.77 -3.41
C ALA A 156 9.04 -15.52 -4.07
N ASP A 157 10.37 -15.41 -4.08
CA ASP A 157 11.06 -14.27 -4.70
C ASP A 157 10.84 -14.24 -6.24
N GLU A 158 10.74 -15.41 -6.88
CA GLU A 158 10.43 -15.57 -8.30
C GLU A 158 8.97 -15.21 -8.67
N LEU A 159 8.05 -15.21 -7.71
CA LEU A 159 6.62 -14.99 -7.96
C LEU A 159 6.12 -13.62 -7.47
N LEU A 160 6.48 -13.22 -6.24
CA LEU A 160 5.96 -12.00 -5.61
C LEU A 160 6.45 -10.75 -6.33
N GLY A 161 7.75 -10.67 -6.62
CA GLY A 161 8.35 -9.53 -7.32
C GLY A 161 7.70 -9.29 -8.68
N PRO A 162 7.67 -10.28 -9.59
CA PRO A 162 7.03 -10.13 -10.89
C PRO A 162 5.55 -9.80 -10.83
N LEU A 163 4.76 -10.40 -9.92
CA LEU A 163 3.34 -10.06 -9.79
C LEU A 163 3.17 -8.59 -9.38
N ASN A 164 3.90 -8.14 -8.36
CA ASN A 164 3.81 -6.76 -7.89
C ASN A 164 4.27 -5.75 -8.93
N VAL A 165 5.33 -6.05 -9.67
CA VAL A 165 5.80 -5.19 -10.76
C VAL A 165 4.84 -5.20 -11.94
N TYR A 166 4.21 -6.34 -12.26
CA TYR A 166 3.14 -6.41 -13.27
C TYR A 166 1.96 -5.50 -12.88
N GLN A 167 1.56 -5.52 -11.61
CA GLN A 167 0.53 -4.62 -11.09
C GLN A 167 0.89 -3.14 -11.29
N LEU A 168 2.15 -2.78 -11.02
CA LEU A 168 2.66 -1.41 -11.12
C LEU A 168 2.85 -0.95 -12.58
N ALA A 169 3.41 -1.82 -13.43
CA ALA A 169 3.84 -1.46 -14.78
C ALA A 169 2.71 -1.50 -15.81
N GLU A 170 1.75 -2.42 -15.64
CA GLU A 170 0.70 -2.68 -16.63
C GLU A 170 -0.70 -2.32 -16.16
N ASP A 171 -0.85 -1.95 -14.89
CA ASP A 171 -2.13 -1.63 -14.24
C ASP A 171 -3.28 -2.63 -14.56
N PRO A 172 -3.04 -3.94 -14.48
CA PRO A 172 -3.96 -4.97 -14.96
C PRO A 172 -5.28 -5.01 -14.17
N VAL A 173 -6.35 -5.44 -14.82
CA VAL A 173 -7.62 -5.73 -14.18
C VAL A 173 -7.63 -7.18 -13.71
N LEU A 174 -7.18 -7.38 -12.46
CA LEU A 174 -7.14 -8.67 -11.77
C LEU A 174 -8.35 -8.87 -10.87
N VAL A 175 -8.88 -10.10 -10.85
CA VAL A 175 -9.95 -10.54 -9.95
C VAL A 175 -9.63 -11.89 -9.33
N SER A 176 -10.27 -12.20 -8.20
CA SER A 176 -10.24 -13.58 -7.68
C SER A 176 -10.74 -14.55 -8.72
N GLY A 177 -10.00 -15.64 -8.91
CA GLY A 177 -10.25 -16.60 -9.98
C GLY A 177 -9.32 -16.46 -11.19
N ASP A 178 -8.68 -15.31 -11.39
CA ASP A 178 -7.64 -15.18 -12.42
C ASP A 178 -6.42 -16.06 -12.08
N THR A 179 -5.57 -16.32 -13.08
CA THR A 179 -4.30 -17.03 -12.88
C THR A 179 -3.11 -16.15 -13.24
N PHE A 180 -2.00 -16.29 -12.52
CA PHE A 180 -0.75 -15.60 -12.80
C PHE A 180 0.40 -16.59 -13.00
N ALA A 181 1.28 -16.27 -13.95
CA ALA A 181 2.60 -16.88 -14.14
C ALA A 181 3.57 -15.80 -14.64
N PRO A 182 4.78 -15.66 -14.07
CA PRO A 182 5.74 -14.64 -14.49
C PRO A 182 6.33 -14.92 -15.88
N ASP A 183 6.39 -16.19 -16.27
CA ASP A 183 6.86 -16.62 -17.59
C ASP A 183 6.20 -17.96 -18.00
N ALA A 184 6.58 -18.47 -19.17
CA ALA A 184 6.01 -19.69 -19.74
C ALA A 184 6.48 -21.00 -19.06
N GLN A 185 7.55 -20.96 -18.26
CA GLN A 185 8.14 -22.11 -17.58
C GLN A 185 7.68 -22.22 -16.13
N THR A 186 7.40 -21.10 -15.47
CA THR A 186 6.85 -21.10 -14.11
C THR A 186 5.40 -21.59 -14.12
N PRO A 187 5.04 -22.59 -13.29
CA PRO A 187 3.67 -23.04 -13.17
C PRO A 187 2.73 -21.88 -12.77
N ARG A 188 1.64 -21.72 -13.52
CA ARG A 188 0.61 -20.74 -13.18
C ARG A 188 -0.02 -21.06 -11.83
N ARG A 189 -0.55 -20.05 -11.14
CA ARG A 189 -1.26 -20.18 -9.86
C ARG A 189 -2.53 -19.35 -9.91
N ARG A 190 -3.62 -19.86 -9.33
CA ARG A 190 -4.87 -19.11 -9.18
C ARG A 190 -4.70 -18.03 -8.10
N LEU A 191 -5.22 -16.84 -8.38
CA LEU A 191 -5.23 -15.69 -7.47
C LEU A 191 -6.55 -15.63 -6.70
N GLU A 192 -6.47 -15.26 -5.43
CA GLU A 192 -7.62 -14.93 -4.59
C GLU A 192 -7.29 -13.67 -3.79
N ARG A 193 -8.14 -12.66 -3.85
CA ARG A 193 -7.97 -11.41 -3.11
C ARG A 193 -8.52 -11.57 -1.70
N TRP A 194 -7.74 -11.13 -0.73
CA TRP A 194 -8.12 -11.13 0.68
C TRP A 194 -7.88 -9.77 1.30
N PRO A 195 -8.63 -9.37 2.34
CA PRO A 195 -8.21 -8.29 3.21
C PRO A 195 -6.83 -8.59 3.81
N ASP A 196 -6.06 -7.54 4.12
CA ASP A 196 -4.78 -7.70 4.79
C ASP A 196 -4.98 -8.19 6.22
N ASP A 197 -4.38 -9.35 6.52
CA ASP A 197 -4.45 -10.00 7.83
C ASP A 197 -3.11 -10.03 8.58
N GLY A 198 -2.03 -9.49 8.02
CA GLY A 198 -0.74 -9.46 8.74
C GLY A 198 -0.42 -8.13 9.41
N TYR A 199 -1.23 -7.09 9.22
CA TYR A 199 -1.22 -5.88 10.05
C TYR A 199 -2.65 -5.47 10.42
N PRO A 200 -2.91 -5.01 11.65
CA PRO A 200 -4.23 -4.55 12.04
C PRO A 200 -4.58 -3.22 11.35
N PRO A 201 -5.88 -2.93 11.14
CA PRO A 201 -6.32 -1.61 10.68
C PRO A 201 -5.71 -0.49 11.52
N GLY A 202 -5.29 0.60 10.86
CA GLY A 202 -4.62 1.75 11.49
C GLY A 202 -3.11 1.61 11.66
N HIS A 203 -2.54 0.41 11.52
CA HIS A 203 -1.09 0.27 11.43
C HIS A 203 -0.60 0.79 10.05
N PRO A 204 0.51 1.54 9.95
CA PRO A 204 0.94 2.11 8.67
C PRO A 204 1.25 1.09 7.57
N CYS A 205 1.66 -0.11 7.95
CA CYS A 205 1.91 -1.23 7.03
C CYS A 205 0.65 -2.00 6.61
N HIS A 206 -0.53 -1.68 7.17
CA HIS A 206 -1.78 -2.31 6.75
C HIS A 206 -2.13 -1.88 5.33
N ASN A 207 -2.35 -2.84 4.44
CA ASN A 207 -2.73 -2.57 3.05
C ASN A 207 -4.27 -2.55 2.91
N PRO A 208 -4.90 -1.37 2.76
CA PRO A 208 -6.35 -1.27 2.64
C PRO A 208 -6.90 -1.82 1.31
N PHE A 209 -6.04 -2.08 0.33
CA PHE A 209 -6.42 -2.72 -0.93
C PHE A 209 -6.36 -4.26 -0.85
N GLY A 210 -5.90 -4.80 0.27
CA GLY A 210 -5.81 -6.23 0.52
C GLY A 210 -4.53 -6.86 -0.03
N VAL A 211 -4.60 -8.17 -0.22
CA VAL A 211 -3.48 -9.03 -0.60
C VAL A 211 -3.96 -10.06 -1.62
N TRP A 212 -3.21 -10.23 -2.71
CA TRP A 212 -3.35 -11.37 -3.62
C TRP A 212 -2.69 -12.60 -3.02
N ARG A 213 -3.48 -13.63 -2.71
CA ARG A 213 -2.97 -14.95 -2.31
C ARG A 213 -2.79 -15.81 -3.54
N LEU A 214 -1.56 -16.27 -3.76
CA LEU A 214 -1.24 -17.22 -4.81
C LEU A 214 -1.51 -18.63 -4.30
N GLY A 215 -2.41 -19.35 -4.98
CA GLY A 215 -2.74 -20.73 -4.68
C GLY A 215 -1.63 -21.73 -5.04
N ALA A 216 -2.00 -23.01 -4.98
CA ALA A 216 -1.15 -24.11 -5.44
C ALA A 216 -0.87 -24.01 -6.95
N GLU A 217 0.19 -24.70 -7.39
CA GLU A 217 0.55 -24.80 -8.80
C GLU A 217 -0.56 -25.42 -9.64
N GLY A 218 -0.78 -24.83 -10.82
CA GLY A 218 -1.83 -25.20 -11.75
C GLY A 218 -3.12 -24.43 -11.52
N GLY A 219 -4.23 -25.09 -11.84
CA GLY A 219 -5.55 -24.47 -11.92
C GLY A 219 -5.81 -23.79 -13.27
N THR A 220 -7.07 -23.44 -13.49
CA THR A 220 -7.55 -22.67 -14.64
C THR A 220 -8.16 -21.39 -14.14
N ALA A 221 -8.12 -20.34 -14.97
CA ALA A 221 -8.83 -19.12 -14.67
C ALA A 221 -10.34 -19.39 -14.66
N ASP A 222 -11.04 -18.77 -13.72
CA ASP A 222 -12.50 -18.83 -13.69
C ASP A 222 -13.08 -18.03 -14.88
N PRO A 223 -14.20 -18.47 -15.46
CA PRO A 223 -14.92 -17.64 -16.41
C PRO A 223 -15.42 -16.38 -15.68
N ARG A 224 -15.04 -15.21 -16.18
CA ARG A 224 -15.50 -13.92 -15.65
C ARG A 224 -16.47 -13.24 -16.59
N SER A 225 -17.50 -12.62 -16.01
CA SER A 225 -18.42 -11.71 -16.71
C SER A 225 -17.70 -10.38 -16.99
N ASP A 226 -18.19 -9.61 -17.98
CA ASP A 226 -17.69 -8.26 -18.23
C ASP A 226 -18.03 -7.30 -17.08
N LEU A 227 -19.14 -7.57 -16.39
CA LEU A 227 -19.65 -6.77 -15.28
C LEU A 227 -19.63 -7.57 -13.97
N ARG A 228 -19.34 -6.87 -12.86
CA ARG A 228 -19.45 -7.37 -11.49
C ARG A 228 -20.41 -6.51 -10.65
N PRO A 229 -21.07 -7.10 -9.64
CA PRO A 229 -21.76 -6.31 -8.63
C PRO A 229 -20.76 -5.54 -7.77
N VAL A 230 -21.06 -4.27 -7.54
CA VAL A 230 -20.33 -3.39 -6.61
C VAL A 230 -21.32 -2.78 -5.63
N PHE A 231 -21.08 -2.98 -4.34
CA PHE A 231 -21.99 -2.58 -3.28
C PHE A 231 -21.93 -1.06 -3.03
N ILE A 232 -23.12 -0.44 -2.90
CA ILE A 232 -23.30 0.98 -2.60
C ILE A 232 -24.34 1.12 -1.45
N PRO A 233 -23.93 1.42 -0.21
CA PRO A 233 -22.55 1.61 0.26
C PRO A 233 -21.74 0.30 0.25
N ALA A 234 -20.42 0.40 0.41
CA ALA A 234 -19.51 -0.75 0.44
C ALA A 234 -19.96 -1.83 1.44
N LEU A 235 -19.81 -3.11 1.09
CA LEU A 235 -20.26 -4.23 1.91
C LEU A 235 -19.57 -4.22 3.28
N VAL A 236 -18.27 -3.91 3.34
CA VAL A 236 -17.55 -3.74 4.62
C VAL A 236 -18.21 -2.69 5.52
N ALA A 237 -18.70 -1.59 4.96
CA ALA A 237 -19.36 -0.52 5.72
C ALA A 237 -20.77 -0.94 6.18
N VAL A 238 -21.50 -1.67 5.33
CA VAL A 238 -22.82 -2.24 5.70
C VAL A 238 -22.67 -3.21 6.87
N LEU A 239 -21.70 -4.12 6.81
CA LEU A 239 -21.48 -5.10 7.88
C LEU A 239 -20.97 -4.44 9.16
N THR A 240 -20.08 -3.45 9.06
CA THR A 240 -19.60 -2.66 10.21
C THR A 240 -20.76 -1.97 10.93
N ALA A 241 -21.62 -1.27 10.20
CA ALA A 241 -22.77 -0.60 10.79
C ALA A 241 -23.77 -1.59 11.39
N ALA A 242 -23.99 -2.74 10.75
CA ALA A 242 -24.87 -3.77 11.27
C ALA A 242 -24.34 -4.40 12.57
N GLU A 243 -23.04 -4.68 12.66
CA GLU A 243 -22.39 -5.22 13.85
C GLU A 243 -22.43 -4.21 15.02
N GLN A 244 -22.16 -2.93 14.74
CA GLN A 244 -22.27 -1.83 15.71
C GLN A 244 -23.70 -1.68 16.24
N ASN A 245 -24.71 -1.71 15.36
CA ASN A 245 -26.12 -1.63 15.75
C ASN A 245 -26.59 -2.85 16.55
N ALA A 246 -26.06 -4.03 16.25
CA ALA A 246 -26.36 -5.23 17.01
C ALA A 246 -25.70 -5.24 18.39
N GLY A 247 -24.61 -4.49 18.57
CA GLY A 247 -23.80 -4.49 19.79
C GLY A 247 -23.14 -5.85 20.08
N ARG A 248 -23.03 -6.70 19.06
CA ARG A 248 -22.44 -8.04 19.13
C ARG A 248 -21.92 -8.47 17.77
N PRO A 249 -20.95 -9.41 17.72
CA PRO A 249 -20.59 -10.12 16.50
C PRO A 249 -21.78 -10.55 15.64
N LEU A 250 -21.75 -10.25 14.34
CA LEU A 250 -22.69 -10.81 13.38
C LEU A 250 -22.43 -12.31 13.21
N ARG A 251 -23.51 -13.08 13.11
CA ARG A 251 -23.44 -14.49 12.73
C ARG A 251 -23.33 -14.63 11.21
N ARG A 252 -22.95 -15.82 10.78
CA ARG A 252 -22.80 -16.16 9.36
C ARG A 252 -24.08 -15.90 8.55
N ASP A 253 -25.22 -16.35 9.05
CA ASP A 253 -26.53 -16.14 8.44
C ASP A 253 -26.88 -14.66 8.28
N GLU A 254 -26.43 -13.81 9.21
CA GLU A 254 -26.67 -12.37 9.18
C GLU A 254 -25.81 -11.69 8.11
N VAL A 255 -24.53 -12.06 8.01
CA VAL A 255 -23.62 -11.55 6.98
C VAL A 255 -24.06 -11.98 5.58
N GLU A 256 -24.40 -13.25 5.40
CA GLU A 256 -24.88 -13.79 4.12
C GLU A 256 -26.20 -13.09 3.71
N ASN A 257 -27.17 -12.95 4.62
CA ASN A 257 -28.42 -12.25 4.31
C ASN A 257 -28.23 -10.75 4.01
N LEU A 258 -27.29 -10.07 4.67
CA LEU A 258 -26.95 -8.67 4.34
C LEU A 258 -26.28 -8.54 2.98
N THR A 259 -25.44 -9.52 2.62
CA THR A 259 -24.78 -9.59 1.31
C THR A 259 -25.81 -9.83 0.21
N ASP A 260 -26.70 -10.81 0.37
CA ASP A 260 -27.73 -11.15 -0.62
C ASP A 260 -28.73 -10.01 -0.89
N ARG A 261 -28.99 -9.19 0.13
CA ARG A 261 -29.97 -8.09 0.06
C ARG A 261 -29.34 -6.71 -0.17
N GLY A 262 -28.02 -6.64 -0.20
CA GLY A 262 -27.30 -5.38 -0.32
C GLY A 262 -27.54 -4.73 -1.69
N ALA A 263 -27.70 -3.40 -1.69
CA ALA A 263 -27.82 -2.66 -2.93
C ALA A 263 -26.47 -2.67 -3.67
N CYS A 264 -26.49 -3.14 -4.91
CA CYS A 264 -25.34 -3.14 -5.78
C CYS A 264 -25.66 -2.47 -7.13
N ILE A 265 -24.62 -1.97 -7.76
CA ILE A 265 -24.63 -1.52 -9.16
C ILE A 265 -23.72 -2.44 -9.96
N MET A 266 -24.14 -2.78 -11.17
CA MET A 266 -23.32 -3.55 -12.10
C MET A 266 -22.39 -2.59 -12.83
N MET A 267 -21.08 -2.85 -12.78
CA MET A 267 -20.08 -2.06 -13.52
C MET A 267 -18.95 -2.95 -14.02
N THR A 268 -18.14 -2.42 -14.92
CA THR A 268 -16.97 -3.13 -15.41
C THR A 268 -15.97 -3.35 -14.28
N HIS A 269 -15.13 -4.38 -14.40
CA HIS A 269 -14.08 -4.63 -13.43
C HIS A 269 -13.05 -3.48 -13.33
N ASP A 270 -12.82 -2.77 -14.44
CA ASP A 270 -11.95 -1.59 -14.48
C ASP A 270 -12.56 -0.41 -13.71
N ASP A 271 -13.85 -0.13 -13.91
CA ASP A 271 -14.56 0.91 -13.16
C ASP A 271 -14.61 0.58 -11.65
N ALA A 272 -14.80 -0.69 -11.31
CA ALA A 272 -14.76 -1.15 -9.92
C ALA A 272 -13.39 -0.90 -9.27
N LYS A 273 -12.29 -1.22 -9.98
CA LYS A 273 -10.92 -0.96 -9.52
C LYS A 273 -10.64 0.53 -9.35
N LYS A 274 -11.11 1.38 -10.28
CA LYS A 274 -11.00 2.84 -10.16
C LYS A 274 -11.77 3.37 -8.94
N LEU A 275 -12.96 2.81 -8.67
CA LEU A 275 -13.75 3.18 -7.51
C LEU A 275 -13.07 2.77 -6.19
N GLU A 276 -12.48 1.57 -6.11
CA GLU A 276 -11.68 1.13 -4.96
C GLU A 276 -10.52 2.11 -4.67
N ARG A 277 -9.75 2.47 -5.71
CA ARG A 277 -8.65 3.46 -5.59
C ARG A 277 -9.13 4.83 -5.14
N SER A 278 -10.28 5.29 -5.65
CA SER A 278 -10.88 6.57 -5.26
C SER A 278 -11.40 6.56 -3.83
N ARG A 279 -11.86 5.41 -3.32
CA ARG A 279 -12.28 5.24 -1.92
C ARG A 279 -11.09 5.08 -0.97
N GLY A 280 -9.95 4.62 -1.49
CA GLY A 280 -8.75 4.34 -0.72
C GLY A 280 -8.71 2.94 -0.09
N TYR A 281 -9.65 2.05 -0.44
CA TYR A 281 -9.70 0.68 0.06
C TYR A 281 -10.49 -0.26 -0.87
N ALA A 282 -10.18 -1.55 -0.78
CA ALA A 282 -10.93 -2.61 -1.45
C ALA A 282 -12.13 -3.06 -0.60
N ASP A 283 -13.23 -3.40 -1.25
CA ASP A 283 -14.42 -3.94 -0.57
C ASP A 283 -14.34 -5.48 -0.44
N LEU A 284 -15.25 -6.07 0.32
CA LEU A 284 -15.34 -7.51 0.47
C LEU A 284 -15.90 -8.14 -0.82
N GLU A 285 -15.38 -9.32 -1.16
CA GLU A 285 -15.91 -10.14 -2.23
C GLU A 285 -17.22 -10.82 -1.76
N PRO A 286 -18.35 -10.66 -2.47
CA PRO A 286 -19.64 -11.20 -2.05
C PRO A 286 -19.59 -12.71 -1.81
N GLU A 287 -18.88 -13.45 -2.66
CA GLU A 287 -18.73 -14.91 -2.60
C GLU A 287 -17.90 -15.36 -1.38
N LEU A 288 -17.05 -14.48 -0.84
CA LEU A 288 -16.20 -14.73 0.32
C LEU A 288 -16.58 -13.88 1.54
N ALA A 289 -17.71 -13.17 1.49
CA ALA A 289 -18.05 -12.09 2.42
C ALA A 289 -17.96 -12.52 3.89
N TRP A 290 -18.49 -13.70 4.24
CA TRP A 290 -18.38 -14.22 5.61
C TRP A 290 -16.92 -14.41 6.04
N ARG A 291 -16.10 -15.03 5.20
CA ARG A 291 -14.70 -15.36 5.54
C ARG A 291 -13.85 -14.10 5.63
N GLN A 292 -14.01 -13.20 4.67
CA GLN A 292 -13.29 -11.93 4.67
C GLN A 292 -13.78 -11.01 5.80
N TRP A 293 -15.07 -11.04 6.16
CA TRP A 293 -15.60 -10.33 7.33
C TRP A 293 -14.91 -10.76 8.62
N GLN A 294 -14.61 -12.05 8.80
CA GLN A 294 -13.88 -12.53 9.97
C GLN A 294 -12.45 -11.95 10.08
N VAL A 295 -11.86 -11.52 8.96
CA VAL A 295 -10.53 -10.90 8.93
C VAL A 295 -10.61 -9.43 9.29
N VAL A 296 -11.56 -8.70 8.71
CA VAL A 296 -11.61 -7.22 8.84
C VAL A 296 -12.32 -6.74 10.10
N ARG A 297 -13.21 -7.56 10.68
CA ARG A 297 -13.97 -7.13 11.86
C ARG A 297 -13.04 -6.92 13.05
N GLU A 298 -13.29 -5.85 13.79
CA GLU A 298 -12.57 -5.62 15.04
C GLU A 298 -12.85 -6.77 16.03
N PRO A 299 -11.84 -7.25 16.76
CA PRO A 299 -12.07 -8.16 17.87
C PRO A 299 -13.02 -7.50 18.89
N PRO A 300 -13.94 -8.24 19.52
CA PRO A 300 -14.77 -7.68 20.58
C PRO A 300 -13.86 -7.13 21.70
N ALA A 301 -14.19 -5.93 22.18
CA ALA A 301 -13.52 -5.26 23.30
C ALA A 301 -13.65 -6.03 24.63
#